data_AF-A0AAQ0R993-F1
#
_entry.id   AF-A0AAQ0R993-F1
#
_cell.length_a   1.000
_cell.length_b   1.000
_cell.length_c   1.000
_cell.angle_alpha   90.00
_cell.angle_beta   90.00
_cell.angle_gamma   90.00
#
_symmetry.space_group_name_H-M   'P 1'
#
loop_
_entity.id
_entity.type
_entity.pdbx_description
1 polymer ?
#
loop_
_entity_poly.entity_id
_entity_poly.type
_entity_poly.pdbx_seq_one_letter_code
_entity_poly.pdbx_strand_id
1 'polypeptide(L)'
;MLCPRPVLCRILVLRNTGRTMQYICDELNDEGIRTPAGKAVWRRNTISRLLKTAAAGEIRKELRMPECISIFGGDVLQEGGERLAA
;
A
#
# COMPACT_ATOMS: atom_id res chain seq x y z
N MET A 1 -13.02 12.28 -10.80
CA MET A 1 -13.38 10.91 -10.42
C MET A 1 -12.54 10.51 -9.21
N LEU A 2 -13.19 10.19 -8.09
CA LEU A 2 -12.53 9.79 -6.85
C LEU A 2 -12.31 8.27 -6.89
N CYS A 3 -11.09 7.79 -6.62
CA CYS A 3 -10.86 6.36 -6.41
C CYS A 3 -11.44 5.96 -5.05
N PRO A 4 -12.13 4.82 -4.91
CA PRO A 4 -12.54 4.32 -3.61
C PRO A 4 -11.34 4.22 -2.66
N ARG A 5 -11.52 4.72 -1.43
CA ARG A 5 -10.45 4.77 -0.43
C ARG A 5 -9.80 3.39 -0.17
N PRO A 6 -10.55 2.27 -0.03
CA PRO A 6 -9.94 0.95 0.19
C PRO A 6 -8.97 0.54 -0.93
N VAL A 7 -9.36 0.78 -2.19
CA VAL A 7 -8.54 0.47 -3.37
C VAL A 7 -7.29 1.36 -3.40
N LEU A 8 -7.45 2.65 -3.09
CA LEU A 8 -6.32 3.58 -3.04
C LEU A 8 -5.33 3.24 -1.91
N CYS A 9 -5.82 2.85 -0.73
CA CYS A 9 -5.00 2.35 0.37
C CYS A 9 -4.21 1.11 -0.07
N ARG A 10 -4.87 0.14 -0.71
CA ARG A 10 -4.22 -1.08 -1.20
C ARG A 10 -3.08 -0.79 -2.18
N ILE A 11 -3.33 0.09 -3.16
CA ILE A 11 -2.31 0.55 -4.12
C ILE A 11 -1.11 1.18 -3.40
N LEU A 12 -1.37 1.99 -2.37
CA LEU A 12 -0.32 2.67 -1.60
C LEU A 12 0.49 1.70 -0.74
N VAL A 13 -0.15 0.73 -0.10
CA VAL A 13 0.54 -0.33 0.66
C VAL A 13 1.46 -1.12 -0.27
N LEU A 14 0.95 -1.61 -1.40
CA LEU A 14 1.77 -2.34 -2.37
C LEU A 14 2.94 -1.48 -2.87
N ARG A 15 2.72 -0.19 -3.12
CA ARG A 15 3.79 0.70 -3.55
C ARG A 15 4.85 0.93 -2.46
N ASN A 16 4.44 1.09 -1.20
CA ASN A 16 5.34 1.30 -0.06
C ASN A 16 6.19 0.04 0.24
N THR A 17 5.65 -1.15 -0.02
CA THR A 17 6.42 -2.42 0.05
C THR A 17 7.39 -2.64 -1.11
N GLY A 18 7.54 -1.65 -2.00
CA GLY A 18 8.50 -1.70 -3.12
C GLY A 18 7.97 -2.37 -4.39
N ARG A 19 6.68 -2.75 -4.46
CA ARG A 19 6.12 -3.37 -5.66
C ARG A 19 6.10 -2.39 -6.84
N THR A 20 6.25 -2.95 -8.05
CA THR A 20 6.22 -2.19 -9.31
C THR A 20 4.78 -1.81 -9.66
N MET A 21 4.61 -0.76 -10.46
CA MET A 21 3.27 -0.38 -10.94
C MET A 21 2.64 -1.44 -11.83
N GLN A 22 3.44 -2.25 -12.54
CA GLN A 22 2.95 -3.35 -13.36
C GLN A 22 2.34 -4.42 -12.46
N TYR A 23 3.08 -4.86 -11.44
CA TYR A 23 2.61 -5.82 -10.44
C TYR A 23 1.30 -5.37 -9.79
N ILE A 24 1.19 -4.09 -9.40
CA ILE A 24 -0.04 -3.54 -8.82
C ILE A 24 -1.22 -3.62 -9.81
N CYS A 25 -0.98 -3.39 -11.11
CA CYS A 25 -2.05 -3.53 -12.10
C CYS A 25 -2.48 -4.99 -12.22
N ASP A 26 -1.52 -5.91 -12.27
CA ASP A 26 -1.77 -7.34 -12.44
C ASP A 26 -2.60 -7.86 -11.25
N GLU A 27 -2.19 -7.57 -10.01
CA GLU A 27 -2.95 -7.93 -8.80
C GLU A 27 -4.39 -7.39 -8.81
N LEU A 28 -4.59 -6.11 -9.13
CA LEU A 28 -5.94 -5.52 -9.15
C LEU A 28 -6.82 -6.09 -10.28
N ASN A 29 -6.21 -6.47 -11.40
CA ASN A 29 -6.91 -7.10 -12.52
C ASN A 29 -7.27 -8.56 -12.20
N ASP A 30 -6.35 -9.30 -11.58
CA ASP A 30 -6.55 -10.69 -11.17
C ASP A 30 -7.63 -10.80 -10.08
N GLU A 31 -7.70 -9.83 -9.17
CA GLU A 31 -8.76 -9.69 -8.18
C GLU A 31 -10.11 -9.22 -8.78
N GLY A 32 -10.15 -8.87 -10.07
CA GLY A 32 -11.36 -8.41 -10.76
C GLY A 32 -11.86 -7.03 -10.31
N ILE A 33 -11.01 -6.22 -9.66
CA ILE A 33 -11.37 -4.90 -9.17
C ILE A 33 -11.57 -3.95 -10.35
N ARG A 34 -12.76 -3.36 -10.48
CA ARG A 34 -13.01 -2.34 -11.52
C ARG A 34 -12.31 -1.03 -11.19
N THR A 35 -11.83 -0.34 -12.21
CA THR A 35 -11.28 1.01 -12.05
C THR A 35 -12.36 1.99 -11.58
N PRO A 36 -11.99 3.15 -10.99
CA PRO A 36 -12.96 4.16 -10.56
C PRO A 36 -13.87 4.70 -11.66
N ALA A 37 -13.42 4.59 -12.92
CA ALA A 37 -14.20 4.97 -14.10
C ALA A 37 -15.06 3.81 -14.66
N GLY A 38 -15.17 2.69 -13.93
CA GLY A 38 -15.91 1.50 -14.34
C GLY A 38 -15.20 0.62 -15.39
N LYS A 39 -13.98 0.97 -15.82
CA LYS A 39 -13.22 0.15 -16.77
C LYS A 39 -12.73 -1.14 -16.13
N ALA A 40 -12.70 -2.20 -16.93
CA ALA A 40 -12.32 -3.54 -16.50
C ALA A 40 -10.80 -3.73 -16.25
N VAL A 41 -9.95 -2.85 -16.79
CA VAL A 41 -8.50 -3.05 -16.76
C VAL A 41 -7.76 -1.87 -16.13
N TRP A 42 -6.97 -2.18 -15.11
CA TRP A 42 -5.97 -1.30 -14.51
C TRP A 42 -4.76 -1.19 -15.42
N ARG A 43 -4.37 0.06 -15.71
CA ARG A 43 -3.19 0.40 -16.51
C ARG A 43 -2.22 1.22 -15.67
N ARG A 44 -0.92 1.10 -15.95
CA ARG A 44 0.15 1.86 -15.28
C ARG A 44 -0.10 3.36 -15.24
N ASN A 45 -0.61 3.94 -16.34
CA ASN A 45 -0.93 5.37 -16.40
C ASN A 45 -2.03 5.77 -15.39
N THR A 46 -3.01 4.90 -15.15
CA THR A 46 -4.07 5.12 -14.15
C THR A 46 -3.47 5.13 -12.75
N ILE A 47 -2.63 4.14 -12.42
CA ILE A 47 -1.93 4.06 -11.13
C ILE A 47 -1.06 5.30 -10.90
N SER A 48 -0.24 5.68 -11.90
CA SER A 48 0.63 6.86 -11.83
C SER A 48 -0.16 8.15 -11.54
N ARG A 49 -1.32 8.33 -12.17
CA ARG A 49 -2.20 9.48 -11.91
C ARG A 49 -2.78 9.44 -10.50
N LEU A 50 -3.22 8.28 -10.03
CA LEU A 50 -3.78 8.13 -8.69
C LEU A 50 -2.77 8.44 -7.58
N LEU A 51 -1.53 7.97 -7.73
CA LEU A 51 -0.45 8.21 -6.78
C LEU A 51 -0.06 9.70 -6.63
N LYS A 52 -0.44 10.54 -7.59
CA LYS A 52 -0.20 12.00 -7.58
C LYS A 52 -1.38 12.81 -7.03
N THR A 53 -2.49 12.16 -6.67
CA THR A 53 -3.67 12.87 -6.15
C THR A 53 -3.46 13.33 -4.70
N ALA A 54 -4.17 14.40 -4.30
CA ALA A 54 -4.18 14.86 -2.91
C ALA A 54 -4.63 13.75 -1.94
N ALA A 55 -5.65 12.97 -2.32
CA ALA A 55 -6.12 11.82 -1.53
C ALA A 55 -5.02 10.78 -1.28
N ALA A 56 -4.15 10.53 -2.28
CA ALA A 56 -3.01 9.64 -2.09
C ALA A 56 -1.95 10.26 -1.15
N GLY A 57 -1.78 11.59 -1.18
CA GLY A 57 -0.93 12.32 -0.24
C GLY A 57 -1.42 12.19 1.20
N GLU A 58 -2.72 12.39 1.44
CA GLU A 58 -3.31 12.27 2.78
C GLU A 58 -3.18 10.84 3.34
N ILE A 59 -3.51 9.81 2.54
CA ILE A 59 -3.36 8.41 2.95
C ILE A 59 -1.87 8.07 3.17
N ARG A 60 -0.94 8.63 2.39
CA ARG A 60 0.49 8.42 2.64
C ARG A 60 0.95 9.03 3.96
N LYS A 61 0.43 10.20 4.34
CA LYS A 61 0.73 10.80 5.64
C LYS A 61 0.22 9.86 6.74
N GLU A 62 -1.01 9.39 6.64
CA GLU A 62 -1.60 8.43 7.57
C GLU A 62 -0.82 7.11 7.66
N LEU A 63 -0.40 6.54 6.53
CA LEU A 63 0.43 5.32 6.50
C LEU A 63 1.87 5.53 7.00
N ARG A 64 2.39 6.76 6.91
CA ARG A 64 3.73 7.13 7.39
C ARG A 64 3.74 7.54 8.86
N MET A 65 2.56 7.83 9.41
CA MET A 65 2.38 8.11 10.82
C MET A 65 2.02 6.80 11.52
N PRO A 66 2.97 6.08 12.14
CA PRO A 66 2.61 5.12 13.17
C PRO A 66 2.23 5.94 14.41
N GLU A 67 1.13 6.71 14.37
CA GLU A 67 0.58 7.19 15.62
C GLU A 67 -0.04 5.98 16.30
N CYS A 68 0.73 5.41 17.23
CA CYS A 68 0.23 4.59 18.31
C CYS A 68 -0.46 3.27 17.88
N ILE A 69 0.31 2.31 17.36
CA ILE A 69 0.10 0.91 17.78
C ILE A 69 0.67 0.80 19.22
N SER A 70 0.11 1.59 20.13
CA SER A 70 0.38 1.53 21.58
C SER A 70 -0.92 1.76 22.35
N ILE A 71 -2.01 1.11 21.91
CA ILE A 71 -3.24 0.98 22.72
C ILE A 71 -3.52 -0.47 23.12
N PHE A 72 -2.92 -1.47 22.46
CA PHE A 72 -2.87 -2.83 22.98
C PHE A 72 -1.42 -3.25 23.14
N GLY A 73 -0.97 -3.28 24.39
CA GLY A 73 0.34 -3.78 24.78
C GLY A 73 0.54 -5.24 24.38
N GLY A 74 1.80 -5.58 24.11
CA GLY A 74 2.22 -6.94 23.82
C GLY A 74 3.66 -6.92 23.34
N ASP A 75 4.57 -7.08 24.29
CA ASP A 75 6.01 -7.26 24.14
C ASP A 75 6.44 -7.98 22.85
N VAL A 76 7.36 -7.35 22.11
CA VAL A 76 8.35 -8.10 21.35
C VAL A 76 9.70 -7.70 21.91
N LEU A 77 10.11 -8.45 22.93
CA LEU A 77 11.45 -8.41 23.48
C LEU A 77 12.48 -8.69 22.37
N GLN A 78 13.49 -7.83 22.38
CA GLN A 78 14.71 -7.95 21.62
C GLN A 78 15.66 -8.91 22.35
N GLU A 79 15.92 -10.06 21.76
CA GLU A 79 17.12 -10.88 21.99
C GLU A 79 17.52 -11.41 20.60
N GLY A 80 18.74 -11.35 20.11
CA GLY A 80 20.04 -11.24 20.75
C GLY A 80 20.97 -11.83 19.69
N GLY A 81 21.76 -10.98 19.05
CA GLY A 81 22.76 -11.46 18.11
C GLY A 81 23.88 -12.15 18.88
N GLU A 82 24.04 -13.46 18.68
CA GLU A 82 25.29 -14.14 19.00
C GLU A 82 25.69 -15.03 17.82
N ARG A 83 26.76 -14.59 17.16
CA ARG A 83 27.61 -15.42 16.32
C ARG A 83 28.36 -16.38 17.23
N LEU A 84 28.42 -17.66 16.89
CA LEU A 84 29.52 -18.52 17.31
C LEU A 84 29.86 -19.50 16.19
N ALA A 85 31.08 -19.31 15.69
CA ALA A 85 31.84 -20.29 14.93
C ALA A 85 32.39 -21.34 15.91
N ALA A 86 32.40 -22.59 15.47
CA ALA A 86 33.29 -23.64 15.95
C ALA A 86 33.53 -24.61 14.78
#